data_AF-M8BQT7-F1
#
_entry.id   AF-M8BQT7-F1
#
_cell.length_a   1.000
_cell.length_b   1.000
_cell.length_c   1.000
_cell.angle_alpha   90.00
_cell.angle_beta   90.00
_cell.angle_gamma   90.00
#
_symmetry.space_group_name_H-M   'P 1'
#
loop_
_entity.id
_entity.type
_entity.pdbx_description
1 polymer ?
#
loop_
_entity_poly.entity_id
_entity_poly.type
_entity_poly.pdbx_seq_one_letter_code
_entity_poly.pdbx_strand_id
1 'polypeptide(L)' 'MAVLRCWCGDLCKVKEVTDFSDWLGMKFFMCANYEEDPTVAISEYDKPPSPPPLCMYYRWIDTEMPAWAVTEIRERSRL' A
#
# COMPACT_ATOMS: atom_id res chain seq x y z
N MET A 1 -7.23 -17.80 -6.71
CA MET A 1 -6.66 -16.49 -6.30
C MET A 1 -7.29 -16.13 -4.97
N ALA A 2 -6.51 -16.11 -3.88
CA ALA A 2 -7.03 -15.73 -2.58
C ALA A 2 -7.17 -14.20 -2.56
N VAL A 3 -8.41 -13.71 -2.53
CA VAL A 3 -8.68 -12.30 -2.34
C VAL A 3 -8.43 -11.98 -0.87
N LEU A 4 -7.34 -11.27 -0.57
CA LEU A 4 -7.06 -10.84 0.79
C LEU A 4 -8.02 -9.71 1.18
N ARG A 5 -8.84 -10.00 2.19
CA ARG A 5 -9.73 -9.03 2.82
C ARG A 5 -9.05 -8.42 4.03
N CYS A 6 -9.27 -7.13 4.21
CA CYS A 6 -8.75 -6.35 5.33
C CYS A 6 -9.63 -6.58 6.57
N TRP A 7 -9.21 -6.14 7.76
CA TRP A 7 -10.00 -6.32 8.99
C TRP A 7 -11.36 -5.60 8.95
N CYS A 8 -11.50 -4.57 8.14
CA CYS A 8 -12.79 -3.90 7.88
C CYS A 8 -13.73 -4.69 6.95
N GLY A 9 -13.30 -5.83 6.41
CA GLY A 9 -14.07 -6.66 5.46
C GLY A 9 -13.93 -6.27 3.99
N ASP A 10 -13.41 -5.06 3.72
CA ASP A 10 -13.14 -4.58 2.37
C ASP A 10 -11.98 -5.31 1.68
N LEU A 11 -11.92 -5.17 0.37
CA LEU A 11 -10.83 -5.68 -0.45
C LEU A 11 -9.57 -4.86 -0.22
N CYS A 12 -8.45 -5.54 0.05
CA CYS A 12 -7.17 -4.87 0.14
C CYS A 12 -6.66 -4.51 -1.27
N LYS A 13 -6.05 -3.34 -1.40
CA LYS A 13 -5.34 -2.90 -2.60
C LYS A 13 -3.88 -3.35 -2.55
N VAL A 14 -3.29 -3.55 -3.72
CA VAL A 14 -1.85 -3.81 -3.85
C VAL A 14 -1.13 -2.49 -4.06
N LYS A 15 -0.10 -2.20 -3.26
CA LYS A 15 0.86 -1.12 -3.51
C LYS A 15 2.24 -1.71 -3.76
N GLU A 16 3.04 -0.95 -4.50
CA GLU A 16 4.46 -1.17 -4.71
C GLU A 16 5.23 -0.03 -4.07
N VAL A 17 6.34 -0.34 -3.40
CA VAL A 17 7.25 0.67 -2.89
C VAL A 17 8.02 1.28 -4.04
N THR A 18 7.75 2.53 -4.35
CA THR A 18 8.47 3.31 -5.37
C THR A 18 9.53 4.22 -4.76
N ASP A 19 9.51 4.38 -3.44
CA ASP A 19 10.48 5.19 -2.71
C ASP A 19 11.82 4.47 -2.62
N PHE A 20 12.90 5.23 -2.81
CA PHE A 20 14.26 4.70 -2.77
C PHE A 20 14.64 4.28 -1.35
N SER A 21 14.57 2.97 -1.10
CA SER A 21 14.79 2.34 0.19
C SER A 21 15.17 0.86 -0.01
N ASP A 22 15.50 0.16 1.07
CA ASP A 22 15.75 -1.29 1.07
C ASP A 22 14.51 -2.14 0.71
N TRP A 23 13.37 -1.51 0.48
CA TRP A 23 12.11 -2.15 0.09
C TRP A 23 11.69 -1.80 -1.33
N LEU A 24 12.53 -1.07 -2.09
CA LEU A 24 12.21 -0.62 -3.45
C LEU A 24 11.71 -1.79 -4.31
N GLY A 25 10.62 -1.57 -5.02
CA GLY A 25 10.00 -2.56 -5.91
C GLY A 25 9.24 -3.69 -5.20
N MET A 26 9.24 -3.75 -3.86
CA MET A 26 8.46 -4.74 -3.12
C MET A 26 6.98 -4.36 -3.07
N LYS A 27 6.11 -5.36 -3.18
CA LYS A 27 4.66 -5.21 -3.16
C LYS A 27 4.05 -5.68 -1.85
N PHE A 28 3.00 -4.99 -1.42
CA PHE A 28 2.23 -5.31 -0.22
C PHE A 28 0.74 -5.07 -0.45
N PHE A 29 -0.08 -5.85 0.24
CA PHE A 29 -1.49 -5.56 0.43
C PHE A 29 -1.66 -4.50 1.51
N MET A 30 -2.57 -3.56 1.30
CA MET A 30 -3.01 -2.60 2.32
C MET A 30 -4.49 -2.29 2.18
N CYS A 31 -5.11 -1.76 3.24
CA CYS A 31 -6.50 -1.34 3.15
C CYS A 31 -6.70 -0.19 2.17
N ALA A 32 -7.85 -0.18 1.49
CA ALA A 32 -8.28 0.95 0.68
C ALA A 32 -8.54 2.21 1.55
N ASN A 33 -9.06 2.02 2.76
CA ASN A 33 -9.32 3.05 3.77
C ASN A 33 -8.19 3.09 4.84
N TYR A 34 -6.94 3.18 4.39
CA TYR A 34 -5.77 3.23 5.27
C TYR A 34 -5.57 4.65 5.84
N GLU A 35 -5.17 4.77 7.10
CA GLU A 35 -5.23 6.04 7.84
C GLU A 35 -4.38 7.17 7.23
N GLU A 36 -3.26 6.82 6.60
CA GLU A 36 -2.35 7.79 5.97
C GLU A 36 -2.66 8.10 4.49
N ASP A 37 -3.58 7.38 3.85
CA ASP A 37 -3.97 7.76 2.50
C ASP A 37 -4.77 9.07 2.54
N PRO A 38 -4.49 10.04 1.65
CA PRO A 38 -5.23 11.29 1.62
C PRO A 38 -6.71 10.98 1.45
N THR A 39 -7.54 11.58 2.31
CA THR A 39 -8.99 11.47 2.17
C THR A 39 -9.36 11.87 0.76
N VAL A 40 -9.91 10.93 -0.01
CA VAL A 40 -10.46 11.24 -1.33
C VAL A 40 -11.48 12.34 -1.10
N ALA A 41 -11.39 13.42 -1.89
CA ALA A 41 -12.37 14.50 -1.84
C ALA A 41 -13.72 13.95 -2.30
N ILE A 42 -14.48 13.41 -1.36
CA ILE A 42 -15.88 13.05 -1.53
C ILE A 42 -16.70 14.34 -1.48
N SER A 43 -17.67 14.45 -2.38
CA SER A 43 -18.62 15.56 -2.34
C SER A 43 -19.30 15.57 -0.98
N GLU A 44 -19.65 16.75 -0.47
CA GLU A 44 -20.33 16.89 0.83
C GLU A 44 -21.65 16.10 0.88
N TYR A 45 -22.30 15.93 -0.28
CA TYR A 45 -23.53 15.16 -0.44
C TYR A 45 -23.32 13.63 -0.43
N ASP A 46 -22.15 13.16 -0.85
CA ASP A 46 -21.79 11.72 -0.87
C ASP A 46 -21.09 11.27 0.41
N LYS A 47 -20.80 12.19 1.33
CA LYS A 47 -20.14 11.87 2.59
C LYS A 47 -21.11 11.12 3.52
N PRO A 48 -20.83 9.85 3.85
CA PRO A 48 -21.67 9.14 4.80
C PRO A 48 -21.59 9.81 6.19
N PRO A 49 -22.69 9.77 6.98
CA PRO A 49 -22.77 10.43 8.29
C PRO A 49 -21.74 9.89 9.30
N SER A 50 -21.27 8.66 9.10
CA SER A 50 -20.15 8.06 9.85
C SER A 50 -19.15 7.48 8.84
N PRO A 51 -17.96 8.10 8.65
CA PRO A 51 -16.93 7.48 7.83
C PRO A 51 -16.54 6.12 8.43
N PRO A 52 -16.24 5.10 7.61
CA PRO A 52 -15.77 3.82 8.12
C PRO A 52 -14.50 4.03 8.94
N PRO A 53 -14.32 3.29 10.05
CA PRO A 53 -13.10 3.38 10.84
C PRO A 53 -11.91 3.09 9.93
N LEU A 54 -10.85 3.89 10.10
CA LEU A 54 -9.64 3.70 9.32
C LEU A 54 -9.03 2.33 9.68
N CYS A 55 -8.49 1.64 8.68
CA CYS A 55 -7.99 0.28 8.83
C CYS A 55 -6.49 0.24 8.52
N MET A 56 -5.69 -0.05 9.54
CA MET A 56 -4.22 -0.16 9.43
C MET A 56 -3.74 -1.51 8.89
N TYR A 57 -4.61 -2.35 8.33
CA TYR A 57 -4.18 -3.65 7.85
C TYR A 57 -3.22 -3.51 6.66
N TYR A 58 -2.04 -4.11 6.80
CA TYR A 58 -1.09 -4.31 5.71
C TYR A 58 -0.41 -5.68 5.80
N ARG A 59 0.05 -6.20 4.66
CA ARG A 59 0.78 -7.46 4.57
C ARG A 59 1.65 -7.52 3.32
N TRP A 60 2.92 -7.88 3.47
CA TRP A 60 3.83 -8.10 2.34
C TRP A 60 3.37 -9.24 1.41
N ILE A 61 3.49 -9.00 0.11
CA ILE A 61 3.28 -9.99 -0.95
C ILE A 61 4.61 -10.63 -1.28
N ASP A 62 5.60 -9.77 -1.54
CA ASP A 62 6.94 -10.20 -1.90
C ASP A 62 7.75 -10.48 -0.63
N THR A 63 8.48 -11.58 -0.64
CA THR A 63 9.44 -11.94 0.42
C THR A 63 10.88 -11.57 0.04
N GLU A 64 11.12 -11.25 -1.22
CA GLU A 64 12.44 -10.93 -1.78
C GLU A 64 12.35 -9.72 -2.70
N MET A 65 13.37 -8.86 -2.68
CA MET A 65 13.45 -7.72 -3.59
C MET A 65 13.67 -8.19 -5.03
N PRO A 66 13.02 -7.56 -6.03
CA PRO A 66 13.27 -7.89 -7.43
C PRO A 66 14.68 -7.44 -7.86
N ALA A 67 15.27 -8.19 -8.80
CA ALA A 67 16.66 -7.97 -9.23
C ALA A 67 16.93 -6.56 -9.79
N TRP A 68 15.94 -5.94 -10.44
CA TRP A 68 16.06 -4.57 -10.94
C TRP A 68 16.19 -3.57 -9.78
N ALA A 69 15.43 -3.74 -8.69
CA ALA A 69 15.48 -2.85 -7.54
C ALA A 69 16.80 -2.99 -6.79
N VAL A 70 17.31 -4.22 -6.63
CA VAL A 70 18.64 -4.48 -6.07
C VAL A 70 19.72 -3.76 -6.88
N THR A 71 19.61 -3.77 -8.20
CA THR A 71 20.56 -3.11 -9.09
C THR A 71 20.49 -1.59 -8.95
N GLU A 72 19.28 -1.02 -8.97
CA GLU A 72 19.08 0.43 -8.82
C GLU A 72 19.58 0.95 -7.45
N ILE A 73 19.26 0.24 -6.36
CA ILE A 73 19.78 0.56 -5.02
C ILE A 73 21.31 0.60 -5.04
N ARG A 74 21.95 -0.45 -5.58
CA ARG A 74 23.41 -0.52 -5.67
C ARG A 74 24.03 0.59 -6.51
N GLU A 75 23.40 0.97 -7.62
CA GLU A 75 23.92 2.02 -8.50
C GLU A 75 23.78 3.40 -7.86
N ARG A 76 22.61 3.72 -7.31
CA ARG A 76 22.35 5.02 -6.68
C ARG A 76 23.11 5.21 -5.37
N SER A 77 23.37 4.13 -4.61
CA SER A 77 24.20 4.20 -3.40
C SER A 77 25.71 4.37 -3.68
N ARG A 78 26.15 4.25 -4.93
CA ARG A 78 27.54 4.51 -5.34
C ARG A 78 27.78 5.96 -5.77
N LEU A 79 26.71 6.74 -5.95
CA LEU A 79 26.74 8.17 -6.25
C LEU A 79 26.87 8.97 -4.96
#